data_AF-Q2TTV7-F1
#
_entry.id   AF-Q2TTV7-F1
#
_cell.length_a   1.000
_cell.length_b   1.000
_cell.length_c   1.000
_cell.angle_alpha   90.00
_cell.angle_beta   90.00
_cell.angle_gamma   90.00
#
_symmetry.space_group_name_H-M   'P 1'
#
loop_
_entity.id
_entity.type
_entity.pdbx_description
1 polymer ?
#
loop_
_entity_poly.entity_id
_entity_poly.type
_entity_poly.pdbx_seq_one_letter_code
_entity_poly.pdbx_strand_id
1 'polypeptide(L)'
;MVQVTLCASSLGYLFPQNETQDLRLHSAFKHAVNLYSDAGTFITLLCAQTYLNLPDAARVWLPECWDWRREIAHSDPIQLTPGLLRTPRFCVALDNATLWQSPFVGGMLTLEALPLVFQHYTHDSIATAFILSGA
;
A
#
# COMPACT_ATOMS: atom_id res chain seq x y z
N MET A 1 -18.07 18.27 -3.60
CA MET A 1 -17.78 17.08 -2.77
C MET A 1 -16.58 17.42 -1.91
N VAL A 2 -16.62 17.10 -0.61
CA VAL A 2 -15.46 17.29 0.28
C VAL A 2 -14.57 16.07 0.12
N GLN A 3 -13.32 16.28 -0.29
CA GLN A 3 -12.33 15.23 -0.40
C GLN A 3 -11.84 14.86 1.02
N VAL A 4 -11.84 13.57 1.36
CA VAL A 4 -11.35 13.09 2.66
C VAL A 4 -9.83 13.01 2.63
N THR A 5 -9.16 13.64 3.60
CA THR A 5 -7.71 13.51 3.76
C THR A 5 -7.40 12.39 4.76
N LEU A 6 -6.70 11.36 4.28
CA LEU A 6 -6.15 10.27 5.07
C LEU A 6 -4.65 10.51 5.30
N CYS A 7 -4.11 9.93 6.37
CA CYS A 7 -2.69 10.05 6.69
C CYS A 7 -2.01 8.68 6.63
N ALA A 8 -0.90 8.57 5.90
CA ALA A 8 -0.06 7.41 5.98
C ALA A 8 0.67 7.35 7.32
N SER A 9 0.66 6.20 7.97
CA SER A 9 1.43 5.91 9.18
C SER A 9 2.87 5.55 8.85
N SER A 10 3.05 4.77 7.79
CA SER A 10 4.35 4.26 7.36
C SER A 10 4.36 3.91 5.88
N LEU A 11 5.53 4.01 5.27
CA LEU A 11 5.81 3.60 3.90
C LEU A 11 6.85 2.48 3.92
N GLY A 12 6.65 1.43 3.13
CA GLY A 12 7.68 0.44 2.90
C GLY A 12 8.87 1.03 2.12
N TYR A 13 10.05 0.43 2.28
CA TYR A 13 11.30 0.91 1.67
C TYR A 13 11.35 0.81 0.13
N LEU A 14 10.46 0.04 -0.50
CA LEU A 14 10.26 -0.03 -1.95
C LEU A 14 9.11 0.86 -2.45
N PHE A 15 8.39 1.55 -1.55
CA PHE A 15 7.33 2.46 -1.95
C PHE A 15 7.93 3.66 -2.70
N PRO A 16 7.39 4.06 -3.87
CA PRO A 16 7.93 5.16 -4.65
C PRO A 16 7.63 6.51 -3.97
N GLN A 17 8.68 7.19 -3.52
CA GLN A 17 8.56 8.45 -2.74
C GLN A 17 8.80 9.72 -3.56
N ASN A 18 9.66 9.63 -4.57
CA ASN A 18 10.15 10.78 -5.32
C ASN A 18 9.65 10.79 -6.78
N GLU A 19 8.66 9.96 -7.08
CA GLU A 19 8.14 9.76 -8.42
C GLU A 19 6.75 10.38 -8.55
N THR A 20 6.46 10.87 -9.76
CA THR A 20 5.11 11.25 -10.15
C THR A 20 4.62 10.25 -11.17
N GLN A 21 3.47 9.62 -10.90
CA GLN A 21 2.90 8.62 -11.79
C GLN A 21 1.38 8.60 -11.72
N ASP A 22 0.77 8.40 -12.89
CA ASP A 22 -0.64 8.04 -12.99
C ASP A 22 -0.79 6.56 -12.63
N LEU A 23 -1.71 6.29 -11.72
CA LEU A 23 -2.03 4.99 -11.19
C LEU A 23 -3.44 4.59 -11.61
N ARG A 24 -3.65 3.28 -11.68
CA ARG A 24 -4.95 2.67 -11.93
C ARG A 24 -5.27 1.69 -10.81
N LEU A 25 -6.55 1.55 -10.52
CA LEU A 25 -7.03 0.54 -9.59
C LEU A 25 -6.83 -0.84 -10.19
N HIS A 26 -6.00 -1.67 -9.54
CA HIS A 26 -5.91 -3.09 -9.85
C HIS A 26 -7.04 -3.84 -9.15
N SER A 27 -7.13 -3.72 -7.82
CA SER A 27 -8.13 -4.41 -7.01
C SER A 27 -8.37 -3.71 -5.67
N ALA A 28 -9.61 -3.79 -5.16
CA ALA A 28 -10.02 -3.19 -3.89
C ALA A 28 -10.67 -4.21 -2.96
N PHE A 29 -10.31 -4.15 -1.68
CA PHE A 29 -10.86 -4.94 -0.57
C PHE A 29 -11.32 -3.98 0.52
N LYS A 30 -12.00 -4.50 1.54
CA LYS A 30 -12.47 -3.66 2.65
C LYS A 30 -11.33 -2.85 3.29
N HIS A 31 -10.18 -3.49 3.54
CA HIS A 31 -9.07 -2.91 4.30
C HIS A 31 -7.77 -2.72 3.50
N ALA A 32 -7.76 -3.07 2.21
CA ALA A 32 -6.60 -2.90 1.34
C ALA A 32 -7.02 -2.50 -0.08
N VAL A 33 -6.18 -1.75 -0.78
CA VAL A 33 -6.36 -1.44 -2.20
C VAL A 33 -5.01 -1.51 -2.90
N ASN A 34 -5.03 -2.07 -4.10
CA ASN A 34 -3.84 -2.30 -4.91
C ASN A 34 -3.95 -1.49 -6.17
N LEU A 35 -2.87 -0.79 -6.46
CA LEU A 35 -2.74 0.16 -7.54
C LEU A 35 -1.57 -0.28 -8.42
N TYR A 36 -1.66 0.04 -9.69
CA TYR A 36 -0.58 -0.23 -10.63
C TYR A 36 -0.36 0.98 -11.53
N SER A 37 0.88 1.18 -11.96
CA SER A 37 1.22 2.12 -13.04
C SER A 37 1.40 1.38 -14.36
N ASP A 38 1.24 2.08 -15.48
CA ASP A 38 1.54 1.53 -16.81
C ASP A 38 3.05 1.20 -16.97
N ALA A 39 3.90 1.72 -16.07
CA ALA A 39 5.33 1.40 -15.99
C ALA A 39 5.61 0.06 -15.25
N GLY A 40 4.58 -0.63 -14.77
CA GLY A 40 4.71 -1.91 -14.06
C GLY A 40 4.97 -1.80 -12.56
N THR A 41 4.86 -0.60 -11.98
CA THR A 41 4.98 -0.40 -10.53
C THR A 41 3.69 -0.82 -9.86
N PHE A 42 3.77 -1.72 -8.87
CA PHE A 42 2.64 -2.08 -8.00
C PHE A 42 2.77 -1.37 -6.65
N ILE A 43 1.66 -0.84 -6.16
CA ILE A 43 1.57 -0.15 -4.87
C ILE A 43 0.36 -0.66 -4.13
N THR A 44 0.53 -0.91 -2.83
CA THR A 44 -0.57 -1.29 -1.96
C THR A 44 -0.83 -0.21 -0.90
N LEU A 45 -2.09 0.19 -0.72
CA LEU A 45 -2.52 0.93 0.46
C LEU A 45 -3.17 -0.04 1.44
N LEU A 46 -2.68 -0.07 2.67
CA LEU A 46 -3.11 -0.97 3.73
C LEU A 46 -3.74 -0.20 4.88
N CYS A 47 -4.80 -0.75 5.47
CA CYS A 47 -5.32 -0.28 6.75
C CYS A 47 -4.25 -0.41 7.84
N ALA A 48 -3.80 0.71 8.41
CA ALA A 48 -2.79 0.73 9.46
C ALA A 48 -3.24 -0.04 10.71
N GLN A 49 -4.54 -0.07 10.99
CA GLN A 49 -5.11 -0.76 12.14
C GLN A 49 -5.20 -2.29 11.97
N THR A 50 -5.08 -2.80 10.74
CA THR A 50 -5.32 -4.22 10.43
C THR A 50 -4.05 -4.93 10.01
N TYR A 51 -3.23 -4.32 9.16
CA TYR A 51 -2.11 -4.99 8.51
C TYR A 51 -0.75 -4.53 9.03
N LEU A 52 0.22 -5.43 8.92
CA LEU A 52 1.65 -5.15 9.15
C LEU A 52 2.25 -4.35 7.99
N ASN A 53 3.50 -3.87 8.18
CA ASN A 53 4.24 -3.21 7.10
C ASN A 53 4.60 -4.22 6.01
N LEU A 54 4.48 -3.80 4.74
CA LEU A 54 5.04 -4.50 3.59
C LEU A 54 6.07 -3.60 2.89
N PRO A 55 7.07 -4.17 2.19
CA PRO A 55 8.12 -3.42 1.50
C PRO A 55 7.61 -2.38 0.50
N ASP A 56 6.52 -2.67 -0.19
CA ASP A 56 5.95 -1.90 -1.31
C ASP A 56 4.57 -1.28 -0.97
N ALA A 57 4.25 -1.18 0.32
CA ALA A 57 2.96 -0.66 0.77
C ALA A 57 3.06 0.62 1.59
N ALA A 58 2.03 1.45 1.50
CA ALA A 58 1.75 2.49 2.48
C ALA A 58 0.68 2.00 3.45
N ARG A 59 0.95 2.05 4.75
CA ARG A 59 -0.09 1.89 5.77
C ARG A 59 -0.76 3.22 6.02
N VAL A 60 -2.09 3.22 6.04
CA VAL A 60 -2.93 4.42 6.10
C VAL A 60 -3.89 4.31 7.26
N TRP A 61 -3.98 5.36 8.07
CA TRP A 61 -5.00 5.46 9.12
C TRP A 61 -6.37 5.67 8.50
N LEU A 62 -7.26 4.69 8.68
CA LEU A 62 -8.59 4.73 8.11
C LEU A 62 -9.66 5.08 9.16
N PRO A 63 -10.71 5.83 8.80
CA PRO A 63 -11.93 5.94 9.61
C PRO A 63 -12.58 4.59 9.89
N GLU A 64 -13.31 4.48 11.00
CA GLU A 64 -13.90 3.21 11.49
C GLU A 64 -14.80 2.49 10.46
N CYS A 65 -15.52 3.26 9.64
CA CYS A 65 -16.44 2.74 8.61
C CYS A 65 -15.85 2.75 7.19
N TRP A 66 -14.54 2.93 7.02
CA TRP A 66 -13.91 2.99 5.71
C TRP A 66 -13.94 1.62 5.01
N ASP A 67 -14.34 1.61 3.73
CA ASP A 67 -14.30 0.44 2.86
C ASP A 67 -13.79 0.88 1.49
N TRP A 68 -12.58 0.48 1.11
CA TRP A 68 -11.98 0.92 -0.15
C TRP A 68 -12.85 0.58 -1.36
N ARG A 69 -13.58 -0.54 -1.33
CA ARG A 69 -14.47 -0.94 -2.44
C ARG A 69 -15.58 0.10 -2.70
N ARG A 70 -15.91 0.91 -1.69
CA ARG A 70 -16.90 1.99 -1.79
C ARG A 70 -16.27 3.33 -2.12
N GLU A 71 -15.01 3.53 -1.73
CA GLU A 71 -14.31 4.81 -1.82
C GLU A 71 -13.43 4.96 -3.07
N ILE A 72 -13.17 3.88 -3.79
CA ILE A 72 -12.43 3.90 -5.06
C ILE A 72 -13.17 3.15 -6.16
N ALA A 73 -13.19 3.71 -7.36
CA ALA A 73 -13.74 3.10 -8.56
C ALA A 73 -12.65 2.84 -9.61
N HIS A 74 -12.86 1.87 -10.50
CA HIS A 74 -11.90 1.54 -11.56
C HIS A 74 -11.64 2.69 -12.55
N SER A 75 -12.61 3.60 -12.71
CA SER A 75 -12.50 4.78 -13.57
C SER A 75 -11.87 5.98 -12.88
N ASP A 76 -11.57 5.90 -11.58
CA ASP A 76 -11.05 7.06 -10.86
C ASP A 76 -9.62 7.38 -11.33
N PRO A 77 -9.32 8.64 -11.69
CA PRO A 77 -7.94 9.05 -11.90
C PRO A 77 -7.22 9.04 -10.56
N ILE A 78 -6.14 8.27 -10.47
CA ILE A 78 -5.31 8.19 -9.26
C ILE A 78 -3.95 8.76 -9.63
N GLN A 79 -3.52 9.79 -8.92
CA GLN A 79 -2.21 10.39 -9.11
C GLN A 79 -1.37 10.23 -7.86
N LEU A 80 -0.17 9.69 -8.04
CA LEU A 80 0.88 9.76 -7.06
C LEU A 80 1.80 10.91 -7.44
N THR A 81 2.02 11.83 -6.51
CA THR A 81 3.08 12.84 -6.54
C THR A 81 3.95 12.66 -5.29
N PRO A 82 5.16 13.24 -5.25
CA PRO A 82 5.93 13.28 -4.01
C PRO A 82 5.08 13.78 -2.86
N GLY A 83 4.95 12.97 -1.81
CA GLY A 83 4.21 13.33 -0.61
C GLY A 83 2.70 13.12 -0.62
N LEU A 84 2.08 12.80 -1.76
CA LEU A 84 0.62 12.78 -1.86
C LEU A 84 0.12 11.76 -2.89
N LEU A 85 -0.83 10.93 -2.47
CA LEU A 85 -1.69 10.18 -3.39
C LEU A 85 -3.06 10.86 -3.46
N ARG A 86 -3.52 11.17 -4.67
CA ARG A 86 -4.77 11.91 -4.90
C ARG A 86 -5.74 11.09 -5.74
N THR A 87 -6.99 11.05 -5.30
CA THR A 87 -8.16 10.57 -6.06
C THR A 87 -9.26 11.65 -6.04
N PRO A 88 -10.36 11.51 -6.78
CA PRO A 88 -11.48 12.46 -6.70
C PRO A 88 -12.16 12.50 -5.32
N ARG A 89 -12.11 11.39 -4.57
CA ARG A 89 -12.89 11.20 -3.33
C ARG A 89 -12.04 11.35 -2.07
N PHE A 90 -10.77 11.00 -2.15
CA PHE A 90 -9.86 11.09 -1.02
C PHE A 90 -8.45 11.47 -1.47
N CYS A 91 -7.62 11.87 -0.51
CA CYS A 91 -6.19 11.92 -0.68
C CYS A 91 -5.50 11.22 0.49
N VAL A 92 -4.29 10.76 0.26
CA VAL A 92 -3.43 10.16 1.28
C VAL A 92 -2.17 11.01 1.37
N ALA A 93 -2.00 11.70 2.49
CA ALA A 93 -0.77 12.42 2.79
C ALA A 93 0.33 11.42 3.18
N LEU A 94 1.48 11.50 2.50
CA LEU A 94 2.62 10.58 2.64
C LEU A 94 3.84 11.24 3.30
N ASP A 95 3.94 12.58 3.27
CA ASP A 95 5.13 13.34 3.69
C ASP A 95 5.65 13.05 5.10
N ASN A 96 4.76 12.77 6.05
CA ASN A 96 5.10 12.55 7.46
C ASN A 96 5.11 11.08 7.85
N ALA A 97 4.95 10.17 6.90
CA ALA A 97 4.92 8.75 7.17
C ALA A 97 6.33 8.23 7.49
N THR A 98 6.43 7.37 8.50
CA THR A 98 7.72 6.77 8.85
C THR A 98 8.15 5.80 7.76
N LEU A 99 9.37 5.96 7.23
CA LEU A 99 9.94 4.99 6.30
C LEU A 99 10.31 3.71 7.06
N TRP A 100 9.52 2.66 6.82
CA TRP A 100 9.76 1.34 7.39
C TRP A 100 10.86 0.63 6.60
N GLN A 101 11.93 0.28 7.30
CA GLN A 101 12.99 -0.58 6.82
C GLN A 101 12.73 -2.00 7.30
N SER A 102 13.07 -2.99 6.47
CA SER A 102 13.02 -4.37 6.92
C SER A 102 14.06 -4.57 8.04
N PRO A 103 13.68 -5.22 9.16
CA PRO A 103 14.62 -5.52 10.24
C PRO A 103 15.74 -6.47 9.79
N PHE A 104 15.64 -7.04 8.58
CA PHE A 104 16.62 -7.93 7.98
C PHE A 104 17.64 -7.21 7.07
N VAL A 105 17.53 -5.89 6.89
CA VAL A 105 18.51 -5.10 6.11
C VAL A 105 19.69 -4.76 7.01
N GLY A 106 20.74 -5.58 6.96
CA GLY A 106 22.02 -5.37 7.66
C GLY A 106 22.63 -6.62 8.31
N GLY A 107 21.87 -7.70 8.42
CA GLY A 107 22.36 -9.02 8.83
C GLY A 107 22.13 -10.01 7.70
N MET A 108 23.13 -10.84 7.40
CA MET A 108 23.05 -11.97 6.49
C MET A 108 21.69 -12.66 6.65
N LEU A 109 20.85 -12.67 5.59
CA LEU A 109 19.62 -13.45 5.56
C LEU A 109 20.03 -14.92 5.68
N THR A 110 19.99 -15.45 6.90
CA THR A 110 20.12 -16.89 7.10
C THR A 110 18.87 -17.55 6.53
N LEU A 111 19.01 -18.77 5.99
CA LEU A 111 17.87 -19.55 5.48
C LEU A 111 16.73 -19.69 6.53
N GLU A 112 17.08 -19.56 7.81
CA GLU A 112 16.17 -19.55 8.97
C GLU A 112 15.31 -18.28 9.12
N ALA A 113 15.66 -17.17 8.47
CA ALA A 113 14.88 -15.92 8.49
C ALA A 113 13.80 -15.87 7.39
N LEU A 114 13.92 -16.72 6.36
CA LEU A 114 12.96 -16.81 5.26
C LEU A 114 11.53 -17.13 5.74
N PRO A 115 11.29 -18.07 6.69
CA PRO A 115 9.94 -18.33 7.18
C PRO A 115 9.30 -17.10 7.83
N LEU A 116 10.05 -16.22 8.49
CA LEU A 116 9.52 -14.97 9.08
C LEU A 116 9.18 -13.92 8.01
N VAL A 117 9.99 -13.83 6.96
CA VAL A 117 9.71 -12.98 5.79
C VAL A 117 8.48 -13.51 5.04
N PHE A 118 8.38 -14.82 4.83
CA PHE A 118 7.20 -15.43 4.22
C PHE A 118 5.98 -15.40 5.16
N GLN A 119 6.15 -15.41 6.48
CA GLN A 119 5.08 -15.17 7.47
C GLN A 119 4.45 -13.78 7.33
N HIS A 120 5.22 -12.76 6.94
CA HIS A 120 4.66 -11.45 6.61
C HIS A 120 3.69 -11.51 5.41
N TYR A 121 3.85 -12.48 4.51
CA TYR A 121 2.96 -12.70 3.37
C TYR A 121 1.92 -13.82 3.56
N THR A 122 2.10 -14.70 4.55
CA THR A 122 1.26 -15.90 4.75
C THR A 122 0.27 -15.79 5.90
N HIS A 123 0.43 -14.87 6.86
CA HIS A 123 -0.51 -14.74 7.98
C HIS A 123 -1.78 -13.94 7.68
N ASP A 124 -1.84 -13.27 6.53
CA ASP A 124 -3.06 -12.70 5.96
C ASP A 124 -3.29 -13.34 4.59
N SER A 125 -4.35 -14.13 4.47
CA SER A 125 -4.78 -14.84 3.25
C SER A 125 -5.09 -13.92 2.05
N ILE A 126 -4.73 -12.64 2.12
CA ILE A 126 -4.86 -11.62 1.07
C ILE A 126 -3.50 -11.34 0.42
N ALA A 127 -2.39 -11.31 1.17
CA ALA A 127 -1.06 -11.01 0.60
C ALA A 127 -0.55 -12.15 -0.30
N THR A 128 -0.87 -13.41 0.02
CA THR A 128 -0.60 -14.56 -0.85
C THR A 128 -1.49 -14.57 -2.11
N ALA A 129 -2.71 -14.02 -2.03
CA ALA A 129 -3.58 -13.86 -3.19
C ALA A 129 -3.06 -12.75 -4.15
N PHE A 130 -2.31 -11.76 -3.64
CA PHE A 130 -1.74 -10.67 -4.44
C PHE A 130 -0.60 -11.08 -5.38
N ILE A 131 0.19 -12.08 -4.99
CA ILE A 131 1.35 -12.54 -5.77
C ILE A 131 0.96 -13.67 -6.73
N LEU A 132 -0.08 -14.46 -6.43
CA LEU A 132 -0.45 -15.66 -7.21
C LEU A 132 -1.60 -15.48 -8.21
N SER A 133 -2.35 -14.37 -8.20
CA SER A 133 -3.42 -14.15 -9.20
C SER A 133 -2.91 -13.53 -10.52
N GLY A 134 -1.59 -13.50 -10.73
CA GLY A 134 -0.95 -13.20 -12.00
C GLY A 134 -0.52 -14.47 -12.74
N ALA A 135 -1.48 -15.35 -13.06
CA ALA A 135 -1.38 -16.42 -14.06
C ALA A 135 -2.80 -16.81 -14.52
#